data_AF-A0AAD8DJT0-F1
#
_entry.id   AF-A0AAD8DJT0-F1
#
_cell.length_a   1.000
_cell.length_b   1.000
_cell.length_c   1.000
_cell.angle_alpha   90.00
_cell.angle_beta   90.00
_cell.angle_gamma   90.00
#
_symmetry.space_group_name_H-M   'P 1'
#
loop_
_entity.id
_entity.type
_entity.pdbx_description
1 polymer ?
#
loop_
_entity_poly.entity_id
_entity_poly.type
_entity_poly.pdbx_seq_one_letter_code
_entity_poly.pdbx_strand_id
1 'polypeptide(L)'
;MLPTARPLLKVSALLPQRTLAPASHRFFSCTTQRWNEDQQQPPADQQQQGEETAAPAAEEEQAEPIKLSRRRRRFHEWVKDGSGARFVRPSQGTTNYLGSTPFPNNPLFQPRPPLSDQRRQEIYDTYASDPQEWSIRKLATKYNISMRRVEAILKLKESEKELEMKGVALQSKFSKGMEKLMGADQTVQILQEPLVDLFPKVKKPTFKLVEEHESFTEKDAAKELNRKPIRQLEEKVIAMEEAKFAKSRIASEAIKSTTPTSSSKQKRFVIVDTSR
;
A
#
# COMPACT_ATOMS: atom_id res chain seq x y z
N MET A 1 -29.87 18.30 -63.34
CA MET A 1 -29.40 17.01 -62.81
C MET A 1 -29.34 17.11 -61.29
N LEU A 2 -30.27 16.47 -60.61
CA LEU A 2 -30.43 16.45 -59.15
C LEU A 2 -30.76 15.00 -58.75
N PRO A 3 -30.06 14.38 -57.80
CA PRO A 3 -30.39 13.04 -57.36
C PRO A 3 -31.50 13.05 -56.28
N THR A 4 -32.39 12.09 -56.43
CA THR A 4 -33.59 11.80 -55.63
C THR A 4 -33.25 11.10 -54.31
N ALA A 5 -34.05 11.39 -53.28
CA ALA A 5 -33.93 10.86 -51.93
C ALA A 5 -34.17 9.33 -51.85
N ARG A 6 -33.37 8.65 -51.02
CA ARG A 6 -33.55 7.22 -50.66
C ARG A 6 -34.23 7.08 -49.29
N PRO A 7 -35.15 6.11 -49.10
CA PRO A 7 -35.87 5.92 -47.84
C PRO A 7 -35.07 5.11 -46.80
N LEU A 8 -35.35 5.41 -45.52
CA LEU A 8 -34.78 4.79 -44.32
C LEU A 8 -35.31 3.36 -44.10
N LEU A 9 -34.40 2.38 -44.08
CA LEU A 9 -34.65 1.01 -43.61
C LEU A 9 -34.50 0.95 -42.08
N LYS A 10 -35.60 0.66 -41.38
CA LYS A 10 -35.61 0.30 -39.95
C LYS A 10 -35.08 -1.13 -39.78
N VAL A 11 -33.92 -1.28 -39.15
CA VAL A 11 -33.41 -2.58 -38.70
C VAL A 11 -33.70 -2.71 -37.20
N SER A 12 -34.71 -3.51 -36.85
CA SER A 12 -34.91 -4.01 -35.49
C SER A 12 -33.95 -5.17 -35.25
N ALA A 13 -32.97 -5.00 -34.37
CA ALA A 13 -32.15 -6.07 -33.85
C ALA A 13 -32.61 -6.41 -32.42
N LEU A 14 -33.17 -7.61 -32.27
CA LEU A 14 -33.57 -8.21 -31.00
C LEU A 14 -32.32 -8.47 -30.14
N LEU A 15 -32.32 -7.96 -28.90
CA LEU A 15 -31.35 -8.33 -27.87
C LEU A 15 -31.68 -9.72 -27.30
N PRO A 16 -30.70 -10.62 -27.12
CA PRO A 16 -30.89 -11.82 -26.30
C PRO A 16 -30.77 -11.48 -24.81
N GLN A 17 -31.82 -11.83 -24.06
CA GLN A 17 -31.86 -11.81 -22.59
C GLN A 17 -30.84 -12.84 -22.03
N ARG A 18 -29.82 -12.37 -21.33
CA ARG A 18 -28.89 -13.21 -20.56
C ARG A 18 -29.53 -13.52 -19.20
N THR A 19 -29.88 -14.78 -18.97
CA THR A 19 -30.26 -15.29 -17.66
C THR A 19 -29.03 -15.37 -16.75
N LEU A 20 -29.12 -14.76 -15.56
CA LEU A 20 -28.09 -14.84 -14.52
C LEU A 20 -28.34 -16.09 -13.66
N ALA A 21 -27.41 -17.04 -13.67
CA ALA A 21 -27.37 -18.13 -12.70
C ALA A 21 -26.66 -17.66 -11.40
N PRO A 22 -27.12 -18.07 -10.21
CA PRO A 22 -26.53 -17.62 -8.94
C PRO A 22 -25.15 -18.24 -8.70
N ALA A 23 -24.26 -17.40 -8.16
CA ALA A 23 -22.88 -17.69 -7.87
C ALA A 23 -22.72 -18.75 -6.76
N SER A 24 -22.01 -19.83 -7.07
CA SER A 24 -21.49 -20.77 -6.06
C SER A 24 -20.30 -20.11 -5.35
N HIS A 25 -20.50 -19.73 -4.08
CA HIS A 25 -19.44 -19.26 -3.20
C HIS A 25 -18.43 -20.39 -2.98
N ARG A 26 -17.20 -20.21 -3.48
CA ARG A 26 -16.07 -21.09 -3.19
C ARG A 26 -15.42 -20.63 -1.88
N PHE A 27 -15.54 -21.46 -0.86
CA PHE A 27 -14.79 -21.32 0.38
C PHE A 27 -13.31 -21.62 0.12
N PHE A 28 -12.43 -20.76 0.63
CA PHE A 28 -10.99 -20.99 0.66
C PHE A 28 -10.68 -21.86 1.88
N SER A 29 -10.21 -23.10 1.66
CA SER A 29 -9.63 -23.93 2.72
C SER A 29 -8.13 -23.61 2.82
N CYS A 30 -7.72 -22.90 3.86
CA CYS A 30 -6.32 -22.78 4.25
C CYS A 30 -5.95 -24.04 5.06
N THR A 31 -5.12 -24.92 4.49
CA THR A 31 -4.44 -25.97 5.26
C THR A 31 -3.24 -25.35 5.96
N THR A 32 -3.35 -25.12 7.26
CA THR A 32 -2.22 -24.88 8.15
C THR A 32 -1.57 -26.22 8.49
N GLN A 33 -0.34 -26.43 8.03
CA GLN A 33 0.51 -27.48 8.59
C GLN A 33 0.88 -27.08 10.03
N ARG A 34 0.39 -27.86 10.99
CA ARG A 34 0.74 -27.81 12.41
C ARG A 34 2.23 -28.13 12.54
N TRP A 35 3.03 -27.14 12.93
CA TRP A 35 4.39 -27.35 13.43
C TRP A 35 4.29 -27.96 14.83
N ASN A 36 4.79 -29.17 15.01
CA ASN A 36 5.00 -29.75 16.34
C ASN A 36 6.35 -29.22 16.87
N GLU A 37 6.28 -28.31 17.84
CA GLU A 37 7.36 -28.08 18.79
C GLU A 37 7.13 -29.02 19.97
N ASP A 38 7.95 -30.06 20.11
CA ASP A 38 8.17 -30.69 21.40
C ASP A 38 9.67 -30.69 21.69
N GLN A 39 9.98 -30.11 22.84
CA GLN A 39 11.31 -29.94 23.39
C GLN A 39 11.89 -31.29 23.83
N GLN A 40 13.12 -31.58 23.44
CA GLN A 40 13.90 -32.68 24.00
C GLN A 40 14.70 -32.19 25.21
N GLN A 41 14.42 -32.76 26.38
CA GLN A 41 15.39 -32.96 27.46
C GLN A 41 16.00 -34.38 27.33
N PRO A 42 17.25 -34.61 27.77
CA PRO A 42 17.94 -35.89 27.57
C PRO A 42 17.56 -36.93 28.64
N PRO A 43 17.50 -38.24 28.32
CA PRO A 43 17.32 -39.28 29.33
C PRO A 43 18.64 -39.87 29.84
N ALA A 44 18.64 -40.23 31.11
CA ALA A 44 19.66 -41.02 31.79
C ALA A 44 19.41 -42.54 31.59
N ASP A 45 20.50 -43.29 31.72
CA ASP A 45 20.64 -44.74 31.53
C ASP A 45 19.59 -45.64 32.21
N GLN A 46 19.19 -46.69 31.50
CA GLN A 46 19.10 -48.05 32.05
C GLN A 46 19.03 -49.11 30.94
N GLN A 47 20.01 -50.02 30.97
CA GLN A 47 20.13 -51.22 30.13
C GLN A 47 19.30 -52.36 30.72
N GLN A 48 18.49 -53.05 29.90
CA GLN A 48 18.20 -54.49 30.08
C GLN A 48 18.03 -55.17 28.70
N GLN A 49 18.74 -56.28 28.55
CA GLN A 49 18.77 -57.19 27.40
C GLN A 49 17.53 -58.11 27.41
N GLY A 50 17.06 -58.52 26.23
CA GLY A 50 16.02 -59.55 26.12
C GLY A 50 15.47 -59.76 24.71
N GLU A 51 16.12 -60.67 23.98
CA GLU A 51 15.60 -61.62 22.98
C GLU A 51 14.82 -61.17 21.72
N GLU A 52 15.32 -61.71 20.62
CA GLU A 52 14.81 -61.70 19.26
C GLU A 52 13.42 -62.36 19.17
N THR A 53 12.46 -61.62 18.64
CA THR A 53 11.37 -62.21 17.85
C THR A 53 11.17 -61.34 16.62
N ALA A 54 11.51 -61.93 15.47
CA ALA A 54 11.35 -61.34 14.15
C ALA A 54 9.85 -61.07 13.89
N ALA A 55 9.45 -59.80 14.07
CA ALA A 55 8.20 -59.28 13.54
C ALA A 55 8.45 -58.85 12.08
N PRO A 56 7.57 -59.23 11.13
CA PRO A 56 7.76 -58.92 9.73
C PRO A 56 7.74 -57.41 9.52
N ALA A 57 8.62 -56.95 8.63
CA ALA A 57 8.72 -55.58 8.17
C ALA A 57 7.31 -55.01 7.95
N ALA A 58 6.95 -53.99 8.73
CA ALA A 58 5.84 -53.12 8.40
C ALA A 58 6.19 -52.50 7.05
N GLU A 59 5.57 -53.04 6.00
CA GLU A 59 5.59 -52.46 4.66
C GLU A 59 5.22 -50.99 4.84
N GLU A 60 6.17 -50.10 4.51
CA GLU A 60 5.85 -48.72 4.24
C GLU A 60 4.81 -48.74 3.13
N GLU A 61 3.53 -48.65 3.48
CA GLU A 61 2.47 -48.37 2.52
C GLU A 61 2.91 -47.09 1.81
N GLN A 62 3.43 -47.27 0.60
CA GLN A 62 3.78 -46.18 -0.31
C GLN A 62 2.48 -45.46 -0.60
N ALA A 63 2.16 -44.46 0.22
CA ALA A 63 0.96 -43.66 0.09
C ALA A 63 0.88 -43.19 -1.36
N GLU A 64 -0.10 -43.70 -2.12
CA GLU A 64 -0.21 -43.41 -3.54
C GLU A 64 -0.11 -41.89 -3.75
N PRO A 65 0.75 -41.42 -4.67
CA PRO A 65 0.95 -39.99 -4.83
C PRO A 65 -0.40 -39.35 -5.16
N ILE A 66 -0.88 -38.50 -4.23
CA ILE A 66 -2.16 -37.80 -4.34
C ILE A 66 -2.27 -37.24 -5.76
N LYS A 67 -3.18 -37.81 -6.56
CA LYS A 67 -3.30 -37.50 -8.00
C LYS A 67 -3.71 -36.05 -8.15
N LEU A 68 -2.71 -35.18 -8.34
CA LEU A 68 -2.93 -33.75 -8.44
C LEU A 68 -3.83 -33.44 -9.64
N SER A 69 -4.82 -32.57 -9.42
CA SER A 69 -5.70 -32.11 -10.49
C SER A 69 -4.89 -31.53 -11.64
N ARG A 70 -5.40 -31.65 -12.87
CA ARG A 70 -4.73 -31.12 -14.08
C ARG A 70 -4.36 -29.64 -13.94
N ARG A 71 -5.22 -28.85 -13.28
CA ARG A 71 -4.96 -27.43 -13.00
C ARG A 71 -3.79 -27.24 -12.03
N ARG A 72 -3.70 -28.05 -10.97
CA ARG A 72 -2.61 -27.98 -10.00
C ARG A 72 -1.28 -28.41 -10.60
N ARG A 73 -1.28 -29.42 -11.48
CA ARG A 73 -0.09 -29.82 -12.25
C ARG A 73 0.43 -28.68 -13.13
N ARG A 74 -0.44 -28.08 -13.96
CA ARG A 74 -0.08 -26.91 -14.78
C ARG A 74 0.43 -25.72 -13.98
N PHE A 75 -0.13 -25.49 -12.79
CA PHE A 75 0.36 -24.45 -11.89
C PHE A 75 1.79 -24.77 -11.42
N HIS A 76 2.06 -26.00 -10.97
CA HIS A 76 3.40 -26.38 -10.54
C HIS A 76 4.41 -26.37 -11.69
N GLU A 77 4.02 -26.80 -12.89
CA GLU A 77 4.82 -26.65 -14.12
C GLU A 77 5.17 -25.18 -14.37
N TRP A 78 4.19 -24.27 -14.25
CA TRP A 78 4.44 -22.83 -14.42
C TRP A 78 5.35 -22.23 -13.33
N VAL A 79 5.20 -22.65 -12.08
CA VAL A 79 6.02 -22.16 -10.95
C VAL A 79 7.45 -22.70 -11.01
N LYS A 80 7.65 -23.96 -11.43
CA LYS A 80 8.97 -24.60 -11.45
C LYS A 80 9.74 -24.32 -12.74
N ASP A 81 9.10 -24.54 -13.88
CA ASP A 81 9.76 -24.57 -15.20
C ASP A 81 9.41 -23.34 -16.06
N GLY A 82 8.34 -22.63 -15.70
CA GLY A 82 7.83 -21.48 -16.44
C GLY A 82 8.31 -20.12 -15.94
N SER A 83 7.61 -19.07 -16.39
CA SER A 83 7.85 -17.70 -15.96
C SER A 83 7.54 -17.44 -14.49
N GLY A 84 6.93 -18.41 -13.78
CA GLY A 84 6.63 -18.32 -12.35
C GLY A 84 7.84 -18.46 -11.43
N ALA A 85 8.91 -19.11 -11.90
CA ALA A 85 10.11 -19.39 -11.10
C ALA A 85 10.77 -18.12 -10.53
N ARG A 86 10.70 -17.00 -11.26
CA ARG A 86 11.26 -15.70 -10.83
C ARG A 86 10.58 -15.11 -9.60
N PHE A 87 9.36 -15.53 -9.27
CA PHE A 87 8.57 -14.99 -8.16
C PHE A 87 8.68 -15.84 -6.90
N VAL A 88 9.35 -17.00 -6.96
CA VAL A 88 9.58 -17.87 -5.80
C VAL A 88 10.47 -17.18 -4.77
N ARG A 89 11.49 -16.44 -5.25
CA ARG A 89 12.35 -15.60 -4.41
C ARG A 89 12.19 -14.14 -4.80
N PRO A 90 12.14 -13.23 -3.83
CA PRO A 90 12.02 -11.81 -4.12
C PRO A 90 13.29 -11.26 -4.77
N SER A 91 13.13 -10.41 -5.79
CA SER A 91 14.22 -9.57 -6.27
C SER A 91 14.63 -8.59 -5.18
N GLN A 92 15.94 -8.37 -5.08
CA GLN A 92 16.52 -7.49 -4.06
C GLN A 92 16.74 -6.11 -4.68
N GLY A 93 16.31 -5.05 -3.98
CA GLY A 93 16.52 -3.66 -4.39
C GLY A 93 15.53 -3.14 -5.44
N THR A 94 14.68 -4.00 -6.00
CA THR A 94 13.66 -3.62 -7.00
C THR A 94 12.37 -4.40 -6.79
N THR A 95 11.26 -3.83 -7.25
CA THR A 95 9.93 -4.45 -7.16
C THR A 95 9.78 -5.56 -8.22
N ASN A 96 9.52 -6.80 -7.77
CA ASN A 96 9.33 -7.97 -8.66
C ASN A 96 7.89 -8.06 -9.19
N TYR A 97 7.47 -7.13 -10.05
CA TYR A 97 6.14 -7.18 -10.65
C TYR A 97 6.01 -8.25 -11.74
N LEU A 98 4.77 -8.68 -12.01
CA LEU A 98 4.48 -9.68 -13.06
C LEU A 98 4.93 -9.21 -14.45
N GLY A 99 4.86 -7.90 -14.70
CA GLY A 99 5.36 -7.23 -15.91
C GLY A 99 6.00 -5.88 -15.56
N SER A 100 5.86 -4.89 -16.45
CA SER A 100 6.29 -3.50 -16.16
C SER A 100 5.47 -2.85 -15.04
N THR A 101 4.24 -3.32 -14.84
CA THR A 101 3.31 -2.86 -13.81
C THR A 101 2.89 -4.03 -12.93
N PRO A 102 2.50 -3.78 -11.67
CA PRO A 102 2.04 -4.83 -10.76
C PRO A 102 0.83 -5.59 -11.31
N PHE A 103 -0.06 -4.89 -12.03
CA PHE A 103 -1.25 -5.47 -12.63
C PHE A 103 -1.18 -5.30 -14.16
N PRO A 104 -0.95 -6.36 -14.93
CA PRO A 104 -0.79 -6.26 -16.38
C PRO A 104 -2.05 -5.71 -17.08
N ASN A 105 -3.22 -5.91 -16.48
CA ASN A 105 -4.50 -5.43 -17.01
C ASN A 105 -4.82 -3.97 -16.60
N ASN A 106 -4.00 -3.34 -15.75
CA ASN A 106 -4.18 -1.97 -15.31
C ASN A 106 -2.86 -1.17 -15.39
N PRO A 107 -2.54 -0.60 -16.56
CA PRO A 107 -1.30 0.14 -16.75
C PRO A 107 -1.27 1.50 -16.03
N LEU A 108 -2.43 2.03 -15.61
CA LEU A 108 -2.54 3.30 -14.89
C LEU A 108 -2.04 3.20 -13.45
N PHE A 109 -2.06 2.00 -12.86
CA PHE A 109 -1.58 1.80 -11.51
C PHE A 109 -0.07 1.53 -11.50
N GLN A 110 0.69 2.61 -11.34
CA GLN A 110 2.16 2.61 -11.24
C GLN A 110 2.57 3.06 -9.84
N PRO A 111 2.76 2.13 -8.90
CA PRO A 111 3.17 2.48 -7.54
C PRO A 111 4.57 3.09 -7.55
N ARG A 112 4.69 4.25 -6.90
CA ARG A 112 6.00 4.87 -6.63
C ARG A 112 6.70 4.15 -5.47
N PRO A 113 8.04 4.06 -5.48
CA PRO A 113 8.76 3.46 -4.36
C PRO A 113 8.50 4.27 -3.07
N PRO A 114 8.49 3.61 -1.90
CA PRO A 114 8.38 4.30 -0.63
C PRO A 114 9.70 5.04 -0.30
N LEU A 115 9.63 6.01 0.61
CA LEU A 115 10.84 6.64 1.17
C LEU A 115 11.59 5.64 2.05
N SER A 116 12.93 5.66 2.05
CA SER A 116 13.73 4.85 2.97
C SER A 116 13.63 5.32 4.42
N ASP A 117 13.87 4.42 5.39
CA ASP A 117 13.79 4.75 6.81
C ASP A 117 14.83 5.79 7.22
N GLN A 118 16.04 5.67 6.68
CA GLN A 118 17.11 6.64 6.87
C GLN A 118 16.64 8.05 6.45
N ARG A 119 15.96 8.18 5.30
CA ARG A 119 15.48 9.47 4.83
C ARG A 119 14.37 10.03 5.71
N ARG A 120 13.48 9.18 6.22
CA ARG A 120 12.45 9.57 7.20
C ARG A 120 13.09 10.06 8.50
N GLN A 121 14.16 9.39 8.94
CA GLN A 121 14.93 9.78 10.11
C GLN A 121 15.61 11.14 9.91
N GLU A 122 16.28 11.36 8.77
CA GLU A 122 16.90 12.65 8.43
C GLU A 122 15.89 13.81 8.45
N ILE A 123 14.68 13.60 7.92
CA ILE A 123 13.61 14.61 7.95
C ILE A 123 13.21 14.93 9.39
N TYR A 124 13.04 13.89 10.22
CA TYR A 124 12.70 14.04 11.62
C TYR A 124 13.81 14.75 12.40
N ASP A 125 15.07 14.35 12.22
CA ASP A 125 16.21 14.92 12.95
C ASP A 125 16.43 16.40 12.56
N THR A 126 16.26 16.75 11.28
CA THR A 126 16.29 18.14 10.81
C THR A 126 15.18 18.97 11.46
N TYR A 127 13.97 18.41 11.59
CA TYR A 127 12.87 19.09 12.29
C TYR A 127 13.12 19.22 13.79
N ALA A 128 13.68 18.18 14.41
CA ALA A 128 13.92 18.11 15.83
C ALA A 128 15.05 19.04 16.30
N SER A 129 16.02 19.38 15.42
CA SER A 129 17.06 20.36 15.75
C SER A 129 16.46 21.76 15.97
N ASP A 130 15.70 22.26 14.98
CA ASP A 130 15.15 23.62 14.98
C ASP A 130 13.72 23.65 14.43
N PRO A 131 12.69 23.38 15.28
CA PRO A 131 11.31 23.30 14.82
C PRO A 131 10.72 24.60 14.24
N GLN A 132 11.29 25.75 14.61
CA GLN A 132 10.85 27.07 14.14
C GLN A 132 11.45 27.40 12.76
N GLU A 133 12.73 27.08 12.55
CA GLU A 133 13.40 27.35 11.28
C GLU A 133 12.97 26.35 10.21
N TRP A 134 12.87 25.07 10.57
CA TRP A 134 12.46 23.99 9.67
C TRP A 134 10.94 23.78 9.68
N SER A 135 10.21 24.73 9.10
CA SER A 135 8.77 24.56 8.86
C SER A 135 8.49 23.38 7.91
N ILE A 136 7.27 22.82 7.99
CA ILE A 136 6.85 21.72 7.09
C ILE A 136 7.02 22.10 5.64
N ARG A 137 6.68 23.33 5.26
CA ARG A 137 6.83 23.82 3.90
C ARG A 137 8.30 23.85 3.47
N LYS A 138 9.21 24.33 4.32
CA LYS A 138 10.65 24.33 4.01
C LYS A 138 11.19 22.90 3.87
N LEU A 139 10.77 21.98 4.74
CA LEU A 139 11.13 20.56 4.63
C LEU A 139 10.56 19.94 3.34
N ALA A 140 9.29 20.17 3.03
CA ALA A 140 8.65 19.70 1.81
C ALA A 140 9.41 20.17 0.55
N THR A 141 9.78 21.46 0.50
CA THR A 141 10.57 22.02 -0.60
C THR A 141 11.99 21.44 -0.65
N LYS A 142 12.68 21.30 0.48
CA LYS A 142 14.05 20.76 0.55
C LYS A 142 14.12 19.30 0.09
N TYR A 143 13.13 18.51 0.48
CA TYR A 143 13.11 17.07 0.21
C TYR A 143 12.26 16.69 -1.02
N ASN A 144 11.58 17.65 -1.66
CA ASN A 144 10.65 17.47 -2.79
C ASN A 144 9.52 16.46 -2.52
N ILE A 145 8.96 16.54 -1.32
CA ILE A 145 7.88 15.66 -0.83
C ILE A 145 6.65 16.52 -0.52
N SER A 146 5.45 15.95 -0.67
CA SER A 146 4.20 16.62 -0.28
C SER A 146 4.17 17.00 1.20
N MET A 147 3.56 18.16 1.52
CA MET A 147 3.47 18.68 2.89
C MET A 147 2.77 17.70 3.84
N ARG A 148 1.70 17.07 3.37
CA ARG A 148 0.96 16.03 4.12
C ARG A 148 1.82 14.81 4.45
N ARG A 149 2.72 14.43 3.55
CA ARG A 149 3.61 13.30 3.80
C ARG A 149 4.68 13.65 4.83
N VAL A 150 5.25 14.86 4.77
CA VAL A 150 6.17 15.33 5.81
C VAL A 150 5.50 15.32 7.18
N GLU A 151 4.27 15.86 7.27
CA GLU A 151 3.48 15.80 8.51
C GLU A 151 3.29 14.36 9.02
N ALA A 152 2.93 13.43 8.13
CA ALA A 152 2.75 12.02 8.49
C ALA A 152 4.06 11.37 8.98
N ILE A 153 5.19 11.67 8.33
CA ILE A 153 6.51 11.17 8.74
C ILE A 153 6.85 11.64 10.16
N LEU A 154 6.66 12.94 10.44
CA LEU A 154 6.92 13.49 11.77
C LEU A 154 6.06 12.79 12.83
N LYS A 155 4.75 12.64 12.58
CA LYS A 155 3.83 11.96 13.51
C LYS A 155 4.21 10.50 13.75
N LEU A 156 4.55 9.75 12.69
CA LEU A 156 4.92 8.34 12.81
C LEU A 156 6.27 8.14 13.52
N LYS A 157 7.22 9.06 13.33
CA LYS A 157 8.50 9.03 14.04
C LYS A 157 8.37 9.45 15.50
N GLU A 158 7.48 10.39 15.82
CA GLU A 158 7.13 10.69 17.21
C GLU A 158 6.51 9.47 17.92
N SER A 159 5.59 8.77 17.26
CA SER A 159 4.97 7.58 17.85
C SER A 159 5.93 6.40 17.95
N GLU A 160 6.86 6.24 17.00
CA GLU A 160 7.96 5.27 17.07
C GLU A 160 8.81 5.50 18.33
N LYS A 161 9.27 6.73 18.56
CA LYS A 161 10.01 7.09 19.79
C LYS A 161 9.20 6.90 21.06
N GLU A 162 7.90 7.19 21.02
CA GLU A 162 7.01 6.93 22.16
C GLU A 162 6.94 5.44 22.50
N LEU A 163 6.90 4.56 21.49
CA LEU A 163 6.92 3.11 21.67
C LEU A 163 8.27 2.60 22.19
N GLU A 164 9.38 3.18 21.72
CA GLU A 164 10.72 2.89 22.25
C GLU A 164 10.81 3.27 23.73
N MET A 165 10.32 4.45 24.11
CA MET A 165 10.26 4.89 25.52
C MET A 165 9.39 3.96 26.38
N LYS A 166 8.33 3.38 25.80
CA LYS A 166 7.50 2.35 26.46
C LYS A 166 8.16 0.97 26.52
N GLY A 167 9.33 0.78 25.92
CA GLY A 167 10.07 -0.48 25.89
C GLY A 167 9.49 -1.52 24.92
N VAL A 168 8.66 -1.10 23.96
CA VAL A 168 8.12 -2.01 22.93
C VAL A 168 9.21 -2.30 21.90
N ALA A 169 9.53 -3.58 21.70
CA ALA A 169 10.52 -3.99 20.72
C ALA A 169 10.04 -3.71 19.27
N LEU A 170 10.70 -2.78 18.58
CA LEU A 170 10.38 -2.43 17.20
C LEU A 170 10.87 -3.48 16.20
N GLN A 171 10.05 -3.78 15.19
CA GLN A 171 10.36 -4.76 14.13
C GLN A 171 11.26 -4.18 13.02
N SER A 172 12.41 -3.63 13.38
CA SER A 172 13.32 -2.96 12.43
C SER A 172 13.85 -3.87 11.31
N LYS A 173 14.09 -5.15 11.61
CA LYS A 173 14.54 -6.16 10.61
C LYS A 173 13.50 -6.37 9.50
N PHE A 174 12.23 -6.40 9.87
CA PHE A 174 11.14 -6.54 8.92
C PHE A 174 11.04 -5.31 8.02
N SER A 175 11.10 -4.11 8.61
CA SER A 175 11.11 -2.85 7.86
C SER A 175 12.26 -2.80 6.84
N LYS A 176 13.48 -3.16 7.24
CA LYS A 176 14.64 -3.24 6.34
C LYS A 176 14.44 -4.24 5.20
N GLY A 177 13.83 -5.40 5.50
CA GLY A 177 13.47 -6.38 4.47
C GLY A 177 12.46 -5.82 3.47
N MET A 178 11.42 -5.15 3.94
CA MET A 178 10.38 -4.51 3.12
C MET A 178 10.94 -3.39 2.25
N GLU A 179 11.83 -2.55 2.76
CA GLU A 179 12.47 -1.49 1.97
C GLU A 179 13.29 -2.05 0.81
N LYS A 180 13.98 -3.17 1.05
CA LYS A 180 14.72 -3.89 0.01
C LYS A 180 13.81 -4.52 -1.05
N LEU A 181 12.64 -5.00 -0.67
CA LEU A 181 11.62 -5.56 -1.56
C LEU A 181 10.96 -4.47 -2.43
N MET A 182 10.77 -3.29 -1.87
CA MET A 182 10.06 -2.17 -2.50
C MET A 182 10.98 -1.20 -3.24
N GLY A 183 12.30 -1.38 -3.15
CA GLY A 183 13.29 -0.53 -3.80
C GLY A 183 13.27 0.91 -3.26
N ALA A 184 13.21 1.07 -1.94
CA ALA A 184 13.14 2.38 -1.28
C ALA A 184 14.38 3.27 -1.49
N ASP A 185 15.53 2.66 -1.82
CA ASP A 185 16.82 3.33 -2.02
C ASP A 185 16.99 3.92 -3.44
N GLN A 186 15.91 4.00 -4.22
CA GLN A 186 15.93 4.56 -5.58
C GLN A 186 16.24 6.06 -5.61
N THR A 187 16.71 6.54 -6.75
CA THR A 187 17.15 7.93 -6.93
C THR A 187 16.02 8.93 -6.66
N VAL A 188 16.38 10.03 -5.98
CA VAL A 188 15.47 11.09 -5.50
C VAL A 188 14.56 11.65 -6.59
N GLN A 189 15.00 11.62 -7.86
CA GLN A 189 14.23 12.13 -9.00
C GLN A 189 12.90 11.38 -9.20
N ILE A 190 12.87 10.07 -8.92
CA ILE A 190 11.66 9.23 -9.06
C ILE A 190 10.62 9.58 -7.98
N LEU A 191 11.08 10.15 -6.86
CA LEU A 191 10.29 10.44 -5.67
C LEU A 191 9.77 11.89 -5.61
N GLN A 192 9.98 12.69 -6.67
CA GLN A 192 9.49 14.07 -6.69
C GLN A 192 7.96 14.13 -6.71
N GLU A 193 7.42 14.91 -5.78
CA GLU A 193 5.98 15.13 -5.59
C GLU A 193 5.64 16.61 -5.58
N PRO A 194 4.41 16.97 -6.00
CA PRO A 194 3.92 18.32 -5.76
C PRO A 194 3.83 18.57 -4.26
N LEU A 195 4.10 19.81 -3.83
CA LEU A 195 3.96 20.21 -2.42
C LEU A 195 2.53 19.96 -1.93
N VAL A 196 1.55 20.23 -2.79
CA VAL A 196 0.11 20.15 -2.52
C VAL A 196 -0.62 19.57 -3.73
N ASP A 197 -1.52 18.63 -3.48
CA ASP A 197 -2.44 18.11 -4.50
C ASP A 197 -3.64 19.07 -4.68
N LEU A 198 -3.69 19.74 -5.84
CA LEU A 198 -4.74 20.70 -6.17
C LEU A 198 -5.70 20.11 -7.20
N PHE A 199 -6.95 19.92 -6.78
CA PHE A 199 -8.04 19.52 -7.67
C PHE A 199 -9.08 20.65 -7.73
N PRO A 200 -8.91 21.65 -8.61
CA PRO A 200 -9.91 22.71 -8.76
C PRO A 200 -11.21 22.13 -9.32
N LYS A 201 -12.34 22.60 -8.79
CA LYS A 201 -13.67 22.23 -9.33
C LYS A 201 -13.85 22.87 -10.70
N VAL A 202 -13.59 22.13 -11.78
CA VAL A 202 -13.74 22.60 -13.15
C VAL A 202 -15.23 22.65 -13.54
N LYS A 203 -15.61 23.59 -14.41
CA LYS A 203 -16.98 23.78 -14.93
C LYS A 203 -17.01 23.23 -16.37
N LYS A 204 -18.15 23.32 -17.04
CA LYS A 204 -18.24 23.09 -18.49
C LYS A 204 -17.21 23.97 -19.23
N PRO A 205 -16.64 23.49 -20.34
CA PRO A 205 -15.71 24.29 -21.15
C PRO A 205 -16.41 25.57 -21.63
N THR A 206 -15.71 26.70 -21.56
CA THR A 206 -16.18 28.02 -21.97
C THR A 206 -15.20 28.61 -22.98
N PHE A 207 -15.72 29.13 -24.09
CA PHE A 207 -14.92 29.78 -25.12
C PHE A 207 -15.25 31.27 -25.11
N LYS A 208 -14.21 32.12 -25.18
CA LYS A 208 -14.33 33.57 -25.26
C LYS A 208 -13.63 34.03 -26.54
N LEU A 209 -14.27 34.91 -27.29
CA LEU A 209 -13.63 35.59 -28.40
C LEU A 209 -12.79 36.75 -27.84
N VAL A 210 -11.53 36.79 -28.22
CA VAL A 210 -10.54 37.78 -27.81
C VAL A 210 -9.95 38.38 -29.08
N GLU A 211 -9.65 39.68 -29.07
CA GLU A 211 -9.03 40.37 -30.20
C GLU A 211 -7.64 39.79 -30.49
N GLU A 212 -7.23 39.77 -31.76
CA GLU A 212 -6.02 39.05 -32.21
C GLU A 212 -4.72 39.53 -31.57
N HIS A 213 -4.70 40.78 -31.09
CA HIS A 213 -3.54 41.44 -30.49
C HIS A 213 -3.60 41.50 -28.95
N GLU A 214 -4.67 41.01 -28.32
CA GLU A 214 -4.81 40.99 -26.87
C GLU A 214 -4.23 39.71 -26.26
N SER A 215 -3.32 39.84 -25.29
CA SER A 215 -2.74 38.68 -24.60
C SER A 215 -3.69 38.16 -23.51
N PHE A 216 -4.22 36.96 -23.67
CA PHE A 216 -5.08 36.33 -22.68
C PHE A 216 -4.28 35.57 -21.62
N THR A 217 -4.23 36.08 -20.37
CA THR A 217 -3.43 35.47 -19.29
C THR A 217 -4.26 34.59 -18.34
N GLU A 218 -3.59 33.83 -17.47
CA GLU A 218 -4.22 33.02 -16.40
C GLU A 218 -5.17 33.84 -15.50
N LYS A 219 -4.87 35.12 -15.27
CA LYS A 219 -5.67 36.02 -14.43
C LYS A 219 -6.97 36.40 -15.14
N ASP A 220 -6.91 36.66 -16.44
CA ASP A 220 -8.06 37.02 -17.26
C ASP A 220 -8.99 35.82 -17.43
N ALA A 221 -8.41 34.63 -17.61
CA ALA A 221 -9.14 33.37 -17.60
C ALA A 221 -9.86 33.14 -16.26
N ALA A 222 -9.19 33.40 -15.14
CA ALA A 222 -9.79 33.27 -13.82
C ALA A 222 -10.96 34.24 -13.62
N LYS A 223 -10.80 35.50 -14.09
CA LYS A 223 -11.86 36.52 -14.05
C LYS A 223 -13.08 36.09 -14.84
N GLU A 224 -12.89 35.61 -16.07
CA GLU A 224 -13.98 35.14 -16.94
C GLU A 224 -14.72 33.94 -16.33
N LEU A 225 -13.97 32.99 -15.76
CA LEU A 225 -14.53 31.81 -15.09
C LEU A 225 -15.18 32.11 -13.73
N ASN A 226 -15.11 33.37 -13.27
CA ASN A 226 -15.50 33.80 -11.93
C ASN A 226 -14.81 32.97 -10.83
N ARG A 227 -13.49 32.82 -10.95
CA ARG A 227 -12.62 32.05 -10.07
C ARG A 227 -11.41 32.86 -9.61
N LYS A 228 -10.75 32.36 -8.57
CA LYS A 228 -9.43 32.86 -8.16
C LYS A 228 -8.37 32.26 -9.11
N PRO A 229 -7.31 33.02 -9.44
CA PRO A 229 -6.19 32.50 -10.22
C PRO A 229 -5.52 31.33 -9.49
N ILE A 230 -4.94 30.41 -10.25
CA ILE A 230 -4.42 29.14 -9.71
C ILE A 230 -3.38 29.36 -8.61
N ARG A 231 -2.41 30.26 -8.81
CA ARG A 231 -1.36 30.60 -7.83
C ARG A 231 -1.91 30.98 -6.44
N GLN A 232 -2.97 31.80 -6.41
CA GLN A 232 -3.62 32.18 -5.15
C GLN A 232 -4.38 31.02 -4.50
N LEU A 233 -4.84 30.04 -5.27
CA LEU A 233 -5.43 28.83 -4.73
C LEU A 233 -4.34 27.95 -4.09
N GLU A 234 -3.19 27.80 -4.73
CA GLU A 234 -2.06 27.02 -4.19
C GLU A 234 -1.59 27.61 -2.87
N GLU A 235 -1.33 28.91 -2.82
CA GLU A 235 -0.94 29.63 -1.60
C GLU A 235 -1.96 29.44 -0.47
N LYS A 236 -3.26 29.51 -0.79
CA LYS A 236 -4.32 29.27 0.19
C LYS A 236 -4.31 27.85 0.72
N VAL A 237 -4.10 26.85 -0.15
CA VAL A 237 -4.06 25.46 0.29
C VAL A 237 -2.80 25.19 1.12
N ILE A 238 -1.64 25.72 0.73
CA ILE A 238 -0.41 25.68 1.51
C ILE A 238 -0.64 26.27 2.91
N ALA A 239 -1.17 27.50 2.98
CA ALA A 239 -1.45 28.16 4.25
C ALA A 239 -2.47 27.38 5.11
N MET A 240 -3.49 26.77 4.48
CA MET A 240 -4.44 25.90 5.19
C MET A 240 -3.77 24.64 5.74
N GLU A 241 -2.81 24.05 5.02
CA GLU A 241 -2.08 22.86 5.49
C GLU A 241 -1.12 23.20 6.65
N GLU A 242 -0.40 24.33 6.57
CA GLU A 242 0.42 24.82 7.69
C GLU A 242 -0.42 25.09 8.95
N ALA A 243 -1.57 25.74 8.79
CA ALA A 243 -2.48 26.03 9.90
C ALA A 243 -3.07 24.75 10.52
N LYS A 244 -3.41 23.74 9.68
CA LYS A 244 -3.88 22.43 10.16
C LYS A 244 -2.82 21.75 11.03
N PHE A 245 -1.57 21.79 10.61
CA PHE A 245 -0.48 21.20 11.38
C PHE A 245 -0.29 21.89 12.73
N ALA A 246 -0.20 23.23 12.73
CA ALA A 246 -0.08 24.01 13.97
C ALA A 246 -1.21 23.70 14.95
N LYS A 247 -2.45 23.61 14.46
CA LYS A 247 -3.61 23.21 15.26
C LYS A 247 -3.47 21.79 15.84
N SER A 248 -2.97 20.84 15.05
CA SER A 248 -2.78 19.45 15.48
C SER A 248 -1.74 19.33 16.60
N ARG A 249 -0.69 20.16 16.56
CA ARG A 249 0.35 20.24 17.59
C ARG A 249 -0.16 20.86 18.88
N ILE A 250 -0.89 21.98 18.80
CA ILE A 250 -1.50 22.60 19.99
C ILE A 250 -2.42 21.59 20.70
N ALA A 251 -3.18 20.81 19.92
CA ALA A 251 -4.03 19.76 20.48
C ALA A 251 -3.23 18.64 21.16
N SER A 252 -2.11 18.19 20.60
CA SER A 252 -1.28 17.14 21.21
C SER A 252 -0.55 17.62 22.47
N GLU A 253 -0.10 18.88 22.51
CA GLU A 253 0.50 19.52 23.69
C GLU A 253 -0.53 19.68 24.82
N ALA A 254 -1.77 20.07 24.51
CA ALA A 254 -2.86 20.17 25.48
C ALA A 254 -3.25 18.82 26.11
N ILE A 255 -3.17 17.71 25.35
CA ILE A 255 -3.47 16.37 25.88
C ILE A 255 -2.35 15.87 26.81
N LYS A 256 -1.08 16.20 26.53
CA LYS A 256 0.06 15.79 27.36
C LYS A 256 0.06 16.46 28.75
N SER A 257 -0.48 17.67 28.89
CA SER A 257 -0.54 18.37 30.19
C SER A 257 -1.70 17.90 31.07
N THR A 258 -2.73 17.28 30.50
CA THR A 258 -3.78 16.62 31.27
C THR A 258 -3.34 15.20 31.63
N THR A 259 -2.89 14.99 32.87
CA THR A 259 -2.56 13.66 33.40
C THR A 259 -3.77 12.72 33.30
N PRO A 260 -3.66 11.55 32.63
CA PRO A 260 -4.78 10.64 32.49
C PRO A 260 -4.88 9.72 33.72
N THR A 261 -5.59 10.15 34.76
CA THR A 261 -6.23 9.26 35.73
C THR A 261 -7.46 8.63 35.10
N SER A 262 -7.30 7.72 34.14
CA SER A 262 -8.40 6.85 33.75
C SER A 262 -7.90 5.48 33.31
N SER A 263 -8.24 4.47 34.10
CA SER A 263 -8.00 3.05 33.86
C SER A 263 -8.83 2.58 32.65
N SER A 264 -8.33 2.75 31.43
CA SER A 264 -9.01 2.17 30.27
C SER A 264 -8.78 0.65 30.26
N LYS A 265 -9.88 -0.11 30.37
CA LYS A 265 -9.86 -1.58 30.36
C LYS A 265 -9.33 -2.06 29.00
N GLN A 266 -8.17 -2.71 28.99
CA GLN A 266 -7.64 -3.38 27.80
C GLN A 266 -8.65 -4.45 27.35
N LYS A 267 -9.29 -4.23 26.20
CA LYS A 267 -10.12 -5.25 25.55
C LYS A 267 -9.19 -6.30 24.97
N ARG A 268 -9.06 -7.46 25.63
CA ARG A 268 -8.40 -8.63 25.05
C ARG A 268 -9.35 -9.25 24.04
N PHE A 269 -8.94 -9.27 22.77
CA PHE A 269 -9.62 -10.07 21.75
C PHE A 269 -9.25 -11.54 22.00
N VAL A 270 -10.25 -12.36 22.28
CA VAL A 270 -10.13 -13.83 22.37
C VAL A 270 -10.95 -14.39 21.22
N ILE A 271 -10.31 -15.18 20.37
CA ILE A 271 -10.99 -15.93 19.31
C ILE A 271 -11.48 -17.22 19.97
N VAL A 272 -12.80 -17.42 20.00
CA VAL A 272 -13.43 -18.65 20.49
C VAL A 272 -13.88 -19.44 19.27
N ASP A 273 -13.46 -20.70 19.17
CA ASP A 273 -13.89 -21.63 18.12
C ASP A 273 -15.35 -22.03 18.36
N THR A 274 -16.22 -21.75 17.39
CA THR A 274 -17.68 -21.97 17.51
C THR A 274 -18.15 -23.24 16.83
N SER A 275 -17.26 -24.20 16.55
CA SER A 275 -17.65 -25.50 16.02
C SER A 275 -18.38 -26.33 17.10
N ARG A 276 -19.70 -26.51 16.92
CA ARG A 276 -20.57 -27.35 17.74
C ARG A 276 -21.38 -28.26 16.83
#